data_AF-A0A3P1WTU3-F1
#
_entry.id   AF-A0A3P1WTU3-F1
#
_cell.length_a   1.000
_cell.length_b   1.000
_cell.length_c   1.000
_cell.angle_alpha   90.00
_cell.angle_beta   90.00
_cell.angle_gamma   90.00
#
_symmetry.space_group_name_H-M   'P 1'
#
loop_
_entity.id
_entity.type
_entity.pdbx_description
1 polymer ?
#
loop_
_entity_poly.entity_id
_entity_poly.type
_entity_poly.pdbx_seq_one_letter_code
_entity_poly.pdbx_strand_id
1 'polypeptide(L)'
;MDHSFFGSVALPDDADVVWERPVEVSGGQLLLKLWADRRTDRQALDWLAEQAQRLDELHVEARGLLLAYLEDDRSFIDVHIEEAGLDLPSEVATFVDELPLRRVALWAVTFSEEEGDQVEVVMDFMVDPQASDEILAVKFQRDGEPYVAWES
;
A
#
# COMPACT_ATOMS: atom_id res chain seq x y z
N MET A 1 11.55 -15.81 -13.83
CA MET A 1 12.27 -16.17 -12.59
C MET A 1 11.37 -17.06 -11.76
N ASP A 2 11.84 -18.23 -11.31
CA ASP A 2 11.03 -19.09 -10.43
C ASP A 2 11.22 -18.71 -8.96
N HIS A 3 10.14 -18.62 -8.20
CA HIS A 3 10.14 -18.25 -6.79
C HIS A 3 9.22 -19.18 -5.99
N SER A 4 9.56 -19.47 -4.73
CA SER A 4 8.78 -20.39 -3.88
C SER A 4 7.37 -19.88 -3.60
N PHE A 5 7.25 -18.58 -3.34
CA PHE A 5 5.98 -17.91 -3.06
C PHE A 5 5.22 -17.49 -4.34
N PHE A 6 5.88 -16.80 -5.27
CA PHE A 6 5.25 -16.25 -6.48
C PHE A 6 5.14 -17.24 -7.65
N GLY A 7 5.76 -18.42 -7.56
CA GLY A 7 5.84 -19.35 -8.69
C GLY A 7 6.74 -18.80 -9.80
N SER A 8 6.39 -19.06 -11.06
CA SER A 8 7.16 -18.54 -12.20
C SER A 8 6.69 -17.13 -12.56
N VAL A 9 7.59 -16.17 -12.40
CA VAL A 9 7.35 -14.73 -12.65
C VAL A 9 8.04 -14.33 -13.95
N ALA A 10 7.31 -13.80 -14.92
CA ALA A 10 7.89 -13.21 -16.13
C ALA A 10 8.21 -11.73 -15.86
N LEU A 11 9.49 -11.34 -15.97
CA LEU A 11 9.91 -9.97 -15.67
C LEU A 11 9.94 -9.14 -16.98
N PRO A 12 9.06 -8.14 -17.13
CA PRO A 12 8.99 -7.26 -18.30
C PRO A 12 10.12 -6.22 -18.31
N ASP A 13 10.34 -5.55 -19.44
CA ASP A 13 11.36 -4.49 -19.53
C ASP A 13 11.02 -3.27 -18.65
N ASP A 14 9.74 -2.92 -18.57
CA ASP A 14 9.16 -1.83 -17.76
C ASP A 14 8.24 -2.41 -16.69
N ALA A 15 8.06 -1.69 -15.58
CA ALA A 15 7.24 -2.13 -14.47
C ALA A 15 5.80 -2.48 -14.88
N ASP A 16 5.38 -3.71 -14.61
CA ASP A 16 4.01 -4.19 -14.82
C ASP A 16 3.61 -5.19 -13.73
N VAL A 17 2.33 -5.55 -13.66
CA VAL A 17 1.82 -6.59 -12.79
C VAL A 17 2.24 -7.96 -13.32
N VAL A 18 3.15 -8.60 -12.61
CA VAL A 18 3.71 -9.91 -13.00
C VAL A 18 3.13 -11.08 -12.23
N TRP A 19 2.42 -10.80 -11.13
CA TRP A 19 1.75 -11.79 -10.30
C TRP A 19 0.61 -11.12 -9.52
N GLU A 20 -0.49 -11.85 -9.33
CA GLU A 20 -1.59 -11.41 -8.49
C GLU A 20 -2.29 -12.59 -7.82
N ARG A 21 -2.81 -12.37 -6.61
CA ARG A 21 -3.58 -13.38 -5.89
C ARG A 21 -4.59 -12.73 -4.94
N PRO A 22 -5.81 -13.27 -4.81
CA PRO A 22 -6.68 -12.92 -3.69
C PRO A 22 -6.00 -13.24 -2.36
N VAL A 23 -6.12 -12.33 -1.40
CA VAL A 23 -5.66 -12.49 -0.02
C VAL A 23 -6.75 -11.99 0.92
N GLU A 24 -6.82 -12.60 2.09
CA GLU A 24 -7.61 -12.08 3.21
C GLU A 24 -6.69 -11.19 4.04
N VAL A 25 -7.13 -9.96 4.31
CA VAL A 25 -6.50 -9.03 5.26
C VAL A 25 -7.61 -8.53 6.17
N SER A 26 -7.37 -8.46 7.48
CA SER A 26 -8.35 -8.14 8.52
C SER A 26 -9.30 -7.00 8.12
N GLY A 27 -10.47 -7.34 7.56
CA GLY A 27 -11.41 -6.38 6.96
C GLY A 27 -12.00 -6.81 5.61
N GLY A 28 -11.38 -7.75 4.90
CA GLY A 28 -11.97 -8.35 3.69
C GLY A 28 -10.97 -9.01 2.74
N GLN A 29 -11.50 -9.47 1.62
CA GLN A 29 -10.71 -10.04 0.53
C GLN A 29 -10.21 -8.92 -0.39
N LEU A 30 -8.91 -8.91 -0.65
CA LEU A 30 -8.24 -7.96 -1.53
C LEU A 30 -7.41 -8.69 -2.58
N LEU A 31 -7.12 -8.03 -3.70
CA LEU A 31 -6.21 -8.55 -4.72
C LEU A 31 -4.80 -8.00 -4.45
N LEU A 32 -3.92 -8.88 -3.97
CA LEU A 32 -2.50 -8.57 -3.81
C LEU A 32 -1.82 -8.64 -5.17
N LYS A 33 -1.12 -7.58 -5.57
CA LYS A 33 -0.41 -7.49 -6.86
C LYS A 33 1.08 -7.29 -6.64
N LEU A 34 1.89 -8.00 -7.41
CA LEU A 34 3.32 -7.77 -7.53
C LEU A 34 3.61 -6.99 -8.81
N TRP A 35 4.15 -5.80 -8.65
CA TRP A 35 4.73 -4.97 -9.70
C TRP A 35 6.23 -5.19 -9.74
N ALA A 36 6.74 -5.56 -10.91
CA ALA A 36 8.15 -5.88 -11.09
C ALA A 36 8.62 -5.53 -12.50
N ASP A 37 9.92 -5.35 -12.66
CA ASP A 37 10.58 -5.16 -13.95
C ASP A 37 11.81 -6.08 -14.08
N ARG A 38 12.50 -6.04 -15.21
CA ARG A 38 13.65 -6.91 -15.52
C ARG A 38 14.82 -6.79 -14.55
N ARG A 39 14.89 -5.73 -13.74
CA ARG A 39 15.92 -5.50 -12.72
C ARG A 39 15.54 -6.12 -11.39
N THR A 40 14.28 -6.54 -11.18
CA THR A 40 13.86 -7.22 -9.96
C THR A 40 14.73 -8.45 -9.70
N ASP A 41 15.42 -8.43 -8.57
CA ASP A 41 16.27 -9.53 -8.14
C ASP A 41 15.54 -10.49 -7.18
N ARG A 42 16.21 -11.59 -6.85
CA ARG A 42 15.66 -12.58 -5.93
C ARG A 42 15.48 -12.04 -4.51
N GLN A 43 16.37 -11.16 -4.05
CA GLN A 43 16.31 -10.64 -2.69
C GLN A 43 15.09 -9.75 -2.48
N ALA A 44 14.73 -8.94 -3.49
CA ALA A 44 13.50 -8.17 -3.50
C ALA A 44 12.27 -9.08 -3.42
N LEU A 45 12.23 -10.17 -4.20
CA LEU A 45 11.13 -11.13 -4.14
C LEU A 45 11.07 -11.87 -2.79
N ASP A 46 12.20 -12.30 -2.23
CA ASP A 46 12.24 -12.98 -0.94
C ASP A 46 11.67 -12.06 0.16
N TRP A 47 12.11 -10.80 0.19
CA TRP A 47 11.61 -9.80 1.15
C TRP A 47 10.11 -9.52 0.98
N LEU A 48 9.63 -9.33 -0.26
CA LEU A 48 8.21 -9.10 -0.53
C LEU A 48 7.35 -10.33 -0.18
N ALA A 49 7.86 -11.54 -0.38
CA ALA A 49 7.19 -12.77 0.03
C ALA A 49 7.10 -12.89 1.56
N GLU A 50 8.11 -12.44 2.30
CA GLU A 50 8.06 -12.35 3.75
C GLU A 50 6.98 -11.34 4.20
N GLN A 51 6.92 -10.16 3.58
CA GLN A 51 5.90 -9.15 3.91
C GLN A 51 4.48 -9.62 3.56
N ALA A 52 4.31 -10.30 2.41
CA ALA A 52 3.03 -10.84 1.98
C ALA A 52 2.46 -11.91 2.94
N GLN A 53 3.29 -12.50 3.81
CA GLN A 53 2.86 -13.44 4.84
C GLN A 53 2.48 -12.75 6.17
N ARG A 54 2.74 -11.43 6.28
CA ARG A 54 2.55 -10.63 7.49
C ARG A 54 1.59 -9.46 7.26
N LEU A 55 0.71 -9.55 6.26
CA LEU A 55 -0.19 -8.46 5.87
C LEU A 55 -1.10 -7.99 7.00
N ASP A 56 -1.57 -8.87 7.89
CA ASP A 56 -2.38 -8.45 9.03
C ASP A 56 -1.57 -7.61 10.03
N GLU A 57 -0.31 -7.96 10.27
CA GLU A 57 0.58 -7.19 11.14
C GLU A 57 0.88 -5.81 10.52
N LEU A 58 1.17 -5.78 9.22
CA LEU A 58 1.38 -4.54 8.48
C LEU A 58 0.12 -3.68 8.44
N HIS A 59 -1.08 -4.27 8.38
CA HIS A 59 -2.34 -3.52 8.42
C HIS A 59 -2.55 -2.83 9.78
N VAL A 60 -2.20 -3.51 10.89
CA VAL A 60 -2.23 -2.90 12.23
C VAL A 60 -1.21 -1.76 12.34
N GLU A 61 0.00 -1.98 11.85
CA GLU A 61 1.05 -0.95 11.84
C GLU A 61 0.65 0.26 10.98
N ALA A 62 0.06 0.02 9.82
CA ALA A 62 -0.43 1.04 8.92
C ALA A 62 -1.49 1.94 9.58
N ARG A 63 -2.42 1.35 10.33
CA ARG A 63 -3.41 2.13 11.10
C ARG A 63 -2.77 2.98 12.18
N GLY A 64 -1.70 2.50 12.83
CA GLY A 64 -0.91 3.30 13.77
C GLY A 64 -0.25 4.52 13.11
N LEU A 65 0.33 4.33 11.91
CA LEU A 65 0.95 5.40 11.13
C LEU A 65 -0.08 6.43 10.64
N LEU A 66 -1.25 5.97 10.16
CA LEU A 66 -2.35 6.84 9.74
C LEU A 66 -2.89 7.67 10.91
N LEU A 67 -3.04 7.07 12.09
CA LEU A 67 -3.47 7.78 13.30
C LEU A 67 -2.49 8.91 13.64
N ALA A 68 -1.19 8.62 13.68
CA ALA A 68 -0.18 9.63 13.97
C ALA A 68 -0.14 10.74 12.91
N TYR A 69 -0.23 10.37 11.63
CA TYR A 69 -0.25 11.31 10.51
C TYR A 69 -1.45 12.26 10.58
N LEU A 70 -2.65 11.73 10.83
CA LEU A 70 -3.88 12.52 10.85
C LEU A 70 -4.12 13.30 12.15
N GLU A 71 -3.49 12.90 13.26
CA GLU A 71 -3.45 13.75 14.46
C GLU A 71 -2.55 14.98 14.27
N ASP A 72 -1.48 14.86 13.47
CA ASP A 72 -0.63 16.00 13.10
C ASP A 72 -1.31 16.88 12.05
N ASP A 73 -1.90 16.27 11.02
CA ASP A 73 -2.64 16.96 9.95
C ASP A 73 -3.92 16.22 9.54
N ARG A 74 -5.06 16.77 9.99
CA ARG A 74 -6.41 16.24 9.69
C ARG A 74 -6.99 16.69 8.35
N SER A 75 -6.23 17.40 7.51
CA SER A 75 -6.74 18.01 6.27
C SER A 75 -7.39 16.98 5.33
N PHE A 76 -6.89 15.74 5.29
CA PHE A 76 -7.50 14.67 4.52
C PHE A 76 -8.98 14.43 4.92
N ILE A 77 -9.27 14.42 6.23
CA ILE A 77 -10.64 14.23 6.75
C ILE A 77 -11.50 15.44 6.39
N ASP A 78 -10.96 16.65 6.60
CA ASP A 78 -11.70 17.89 6.41
C ASP A 78 -12.08 18.10 4.93
N VAL A 79 -11.19 17.78 3.98
CA VAL A 79 -11.50 17.77 2.53
C VAL A 79 -12.69 16.86 2.23
N HIS A 80 -12.73 15.65 2.78
CA HIS A 80 -13.82 14.72 2.51
C HIS A 80 -15.15 15.15 3.15
N ILE A 81 -15.12 15.76 4.33
CA ILE A 81 -16.34 16.27 4.99
C ILE A 81 -16.85 17.54 4.30
N GLU A 82 -15.97 18.51 4.04
CA GLU A 82 -16.35 19.84 3.56
C GLU A 82 -16.57 19.89 2.05
N GLU A 83 -15.69 19.26 1.26
CA GLU A 83 -15.73 19.36 -0.20
C GLU A 83 -16.54 18.23 -0.83
N ALA A 84 -16.38 17.00 -0.34
CA ALA A 84 -17.15 15.84 -0.83
C ALA A 84 -18.50 15.66 -0.10
N GLY A 85 -18.74 16.39 0.99
CA GLY A 85 -20.01 16.37 1.74
C GLY A 85 -20.31 15.03 2.40
N LEU A 86 -19.28 14.25 2.72
CA LEU A 86 -19.43 12.92 3.29
C LEU A 86 -19.69 12.99 4.80
N ASP A 87 -20.58 12.12 5.29
CA ASP A 87 -20.85 11.96 6.71
C ASP A 87 -19.80 11.00 7.32
N LEU A 88 -18.69 11.57 7.77
CA LEU A 88 -17.53 10.84 8.30
C LEU A 88 -17.27 11.18 9.76
N PRO A 89 -16.65 10.28 10.54
CA PRO A 89 -16.21 10.60 11.88
C PRO A 89 -15.25 11.79 11.89
N SER A 90 -15.51 12.77 12.75
CA SER A 90 -14.66 13.95 12.91
C SER A 90 -13.48 13.74 13.87
N GLU A 91 -13.55 12.66 14.66
CA GLU A 91 -12.51 12.21 15.57
C GLU A 91 -11.55 11.28 14.82
N VAL A 92 -10.25 11.55 14.89
CA VAL A 92 -9.24 10.92 14.04
C VAL A 92 -9.15 9.41 14.28
N ALA A 93 -9.17 8.96 15.54
CA ALA A 93 -9.05 7.53 15.83
C ALA A 93 -10.24 6.73 15.29
N THR A 94 -11.46 7.27 15.41
CA THR A 94 -12.67 6.67 14.86
C THR A 94 -12.63 6.67 13.33
N PHE A 95 -12.18 7.77 12.72
CA PHE A 95 -12.01 7.84 11.27
C PHE A 95 -11.01 6.77 10.77
N VAL A 96 -9.85 6.67 11.41
CA VAL A 96 -8.82 5.69 11.04
C VAL A 96 -9.34 4.26 11.23
N ASP A 97 -10.13 3.97 12.27
CA ASP A 97 -10.72 2.64 12.48
C ASP A 97 -11.72 2.26 11.37
N GLU A 98 -12.50 3.22 10.89
CA GLU A 98 -13.50 3.00 9.83
C GLU A 98 -12.92 3.09 8.42
N LEU A 99 -11.73 3.67 8.25
CA LEU A 99 -11.12 3.89 6.94
C LEU A 99 -10.83 2.56 6.22
N PRO A 100 -11.44 2.31 5.03
CA PRO A 100 -11.26 1.04 4.34
C PRO A 100 -9.90 0.89 3.66
N LEU A 101 -9.23 -0.23 3.90
CA LEU A 101 -8.11 -0.70 3.06
C LEU A 101 -8.66 -1.18 1.71
N ARG A 102 -8.18 -0.60 0.60
CA ARG A 102 -8.69 -0.87 -0.76
C ARG A 102 -7.72 -1.63 -1.64
N ARG A 103 -6.42 -1.40 -1.48
CA ARG A 103 -5.38 -2.03 -2.30
C ARG A 103 -4.17 -2.38 -1.45
N VAL A 104 -3.57 -3.54 -1.76
CA VAL A 104 -2.22 -3.88 -1.31
C VAL A 104 -1.38 -4.20 -2.55
N ALA A 105 -0.27 -3.50 -2.71
CA ALA A 105 0.66 -3.70 -3.81
C ALA A 105 2.07 -3.96 -3.28
N LEU A 106 2.72 -4.95 -3.87
CA LEU A 106 4.13 -5.28 -3.69
C LEU A 106 4.89 -4.66 -4.86
N TRP A 107 5.82 -3.76 -4.59
CA TRP A 107 6.63 -3.09 -5.60
C TRP A 107 8.06 -3.58 -5.50
N ALA A 108 8.61 -4.06 -6.60
CA ALA A 108 10.04 -4.30 -6.79
C ALA A 108 10.45 -3.71 -8.13
N VAL A 109 10.51 -2.39 -8.21
CA VAL A 109 10.73 -1.65 -9.45
C VAL A 109 11.86 -0.65 -9.27
N THR A 110 12.50 -0.26 -10.36
CA THR A 110 13.58 0.73 -10.30
C THR A 110 13.18 1.94 -11.16
N PHE A 111 12.86 3.08 -10.56
CA PHE A 111 12.37 4.23 -11.34
C PHE A 111 13.49 4.92 -12.14
N SER A 112 14.71 4.95 -11.61
CA SER A 112 15.89 5.50 -12.28
C SER A 112 17.19 4.88 -11.75
N GLU A 113 18.29 5.01 -12.51
CA GLU A 113 19.63 4.57 -12.03
C GLU A 113 20.11 5.37 -10.81
N GLU A 114 19.57 6.57 -10.59
CA GLU A 114 19.95 7.47 -9.48
C GLU A 114 19.14 7.21 -8.21
N GLU A 115 17.85 6.87 -8.33
CA GLU A 115 16.96 6.60 -7.19
C GLU A 115 17.10 5.16 -6.66
N GLY A 116 17.70 4.27 -7.45
CA GLY A 116 17.94 2.88 -7.06
C GLY A 116 16.66 2.03 -7.08
N ASP A 117 16.79 0.80 -6.58
CA ASP A 117 15.69 -0.16 -6.55
C ASP A 117 14.70 0.20 -5.44
N GLN A 118 13.45 0.43 -5.80
CA GLN A 118 12.36 0.65 -4.85
C GLN A 118 11.66 -0.69 -4.59
N VAL A 119 11.91 -1.21 -3.39
CA VAL A 119 11.28 -2.42 -2.89
C VAL A 119 10.41 -2.06 -1.70
N GLU A 120 9.09 -2.14 -1.86
CA GLU A 120 8.14 -1.72 -0.83
C GLU A 120 6.79 -2.45 -0.89
N VAL A 121 6.07 -2.42 0.22
CA VAL A 121 4.64 -2.75 0.30
C VAL A 121 3.84 -1.47 0.45
N VAL A 122 2.85 -1.29 -0.41
CA VAL A 122 1.96 -0.12 -0.40
C VAL A 122 0.56 -0.58 -0.04
N MET A 123 0.01 0.01 1.01
CA MET A 123 -1.37 -0.19 1.47
C MET A 123 -2.18 1.08 1.27
N ASP A 124 -3.17 1.04 0.37
CA ASP A 124 -3.98 2.21 0.06
C ASP A 124 -5.28 2.20 0.83
N PHE A 125 -5.55 3.30 1.50
CA PHE A 125 -6.77 3.54 2.24
C PHE A 125 -7.58 4.64 1.56
N MET A 126 -8.84 4.35 1.28
CA MET A 126 -9.75 5.30 0.62
C MET A 126 -11.13 5.23 1.25
N VAL A 127 -11.71 6.40 1.52
CA VAL A 127 -13.07 6.54 2.05
C VAL A 127 -14.08 5.93 1.06
N ASP A 128 -14.25 6.57 -0.09
CA ASP A 128 -15.12 6.10 -1.17
C ASP A 128 -14.49 6.43 -2.53
N PRO A 129 -13.98 5.43 -3.28
CA PRO A 129 -13.37 5.65 -4.59
C PRO A 129 -14.34 6.11 -5.68
N GLN A 130 -15.66 6.15 -5.40
CA GLN A 130 -16.64 6.75 -6.31
C GLN A 130 -16.87 8.24 -6.03
N ALA A 131 -16.56 8.70 -4.82
CA ALA A 131 -16.74 10.09 -4.40
C ALA A 131 -15.45 10.91 -4.50
N SER A 132 -14.29 10.27 -4.36
CA SER A 132 -12.97 10.91 -4.30
C SER A 132 -11.89 9.97 -4.85
N ASP A 133 -10.89 10.52 -5.54
CA ASP A 133 -9.66 9.82 -5.94
C ASP A 133 -8.54 9.94 -4.90
N GLU A 134 -8.78 10.67 -3.80
CA GLU A 134 -7.82 10.88 -2.73
C GLU A 134 -7.50 9.57 -1.97
N ILE A 135 -6.21 9.29 -1.83
CA ILE A 135 -5.65 8.08 -1.22
C ILE A 135 -4.71 8.46 -0.07
N LEU A 136 -4.84 7.76 1.05
CA LEU A 136 -3.75 7.65 2.02
C LEU A 136 -3.01 6.34 1.78
N ALA A 137 -1.81 6.44 1.19
CA ALA A 137 -0.94 5.31 0.91
C ALA A 137 0.08 5.15 2.04
N VAL A 138 0.02 4.02 2.76
CA VAL A 138 1.05 3.66 3.74
C VAL A 138 2.10 2.80 3.05
N LYS A 139 3.35 3.23 3.10
CA LYS A 139 4.46 2.63 2.37
C LYS A 139 5.48 2.03 3.34
N PHE A 140 5.66 0.73 3.27
CA PHE A 140 6.66 -0.02 4.02
C PHE A 140 7.83 -0.33 3.08
N GLN A 141 8.94 0.38 3.25
CA GLN A 141 10.11 0.22 2.40
C GLN A 141 11.04 -0.85 2.96
N ARG A 142 11.72 -1.60 2.07
CA ARG A 142 12.79 -2.52 2.49
C ARG A 142 13.91 -1.76 3.19
N ASP A 143 14.25 -0.60 2.64
CA ASP A 143 15.37 0.23 3.06
C ASP A 143 14.85 1.63 3.45
N GLY A 144 14.33 1.77 4.66
CA GLY A 144 13.79 3.06 5.14
C GLY A 144 12.80 2.89 6.29
N GLU A 145 12.38 4.02 6.85
CA GLU A 145 11.26 4.06 7.80
C GLU A 145 9.94 4.08 7.01
N PRO A 146 8.88 3.43 7.52
CA PRO A 146 7.58 3.49 6.89
C PRO A 146 7.00 4.91 6.97
N TYR A 147 6.20 5.30 5.98
CA TYR A 147 5.60 6.62 5.92
C TYR A 147 4.22 6.60 5.26
N VAL A 148 3.48 7.69 5.46
CA VAL A 148 2.18 7.94 4.83
C VAL A 148 2.39 8.97 3.72
N ALA A 149 1.84 8.68 2.54
CA ALA A 149 1.74 9.61 1.43
C ALA A 149 0.26 9.89 1.12
N TRP A 150 -0.09 11.17 1.05
CA TRP A 150 -1.37 11.58 0.51
C TRP A 150 -1.21 11.76 -1.01
N GLU A 151 -1.99 10.99 -1.79
CA GLU A 151 -1.93 10.91 -3.26
C GLU A 151 -3.32 11.16 -3.88
N SER A 152 -3.36 11.70 -5.11
CA SER A 152 -4.54 11.79 -6.00
C SER A 152 -4.20 11.52 -7.45
#